data_AF-A0A923WPK4-F1
#
_entry.id   AF-A0A923WPK4-F1
#
_cell.length_a   1.000
_cell.length_b   1.000
_cell.length_c   1.000
_cell.angle_alpha   90.00
_cell.angle_beta   90.00
_cell.angle_gamma   90.00
#
_symmetry.space_group_name_H-M   'P 1'
#
loop_
_entity.id
_entity.type
_entity.pdbx_description
1 polymer ?
#
loop_
_entity_poly.entity_id
_entity_poly.type
_entity_poly.pdbx_seq_one_letter_code
_entity_poly.pdbx_strand_id
1 'polypeptide(L)' 'MKVMTLCGTRPEMIKLWSTIKLLDNSNFEHIFVHTGQNYTPELKDFFFKDL' A
#
# COMPACT_ATOMS: atom_id res chain seq x y z
N MET A 1 -2.39 -5.06 -18.16
CA MET A 1 -2.16 -6.17 -17.20
C MET A 1 -2.61 -5.68 -15.82
N LYS A 2 -3.27 -6.54 -15.04
CA LYS A 2 -3.72 -6.19 -13.68
C LYS A 2 -2.70 -6.66 -12.66
N VAL A 3 -2.36 -5.80 -11.70
CA VAL A 3 -1.41 -6.10 -10.62
C VAL A 3 -2.11 -5.83 -9.29
N MET A 4 -2.06 -6.78 -8.37
CA MET A 4 -2.61 -6.62 -7.02
C MET A 4 -1.50 -6.69 -5.99
N THR A 5 -1.38 -5.66 -5.15
CA THR A 5 -0.45 -5.64 -4.01
C THR A 5 -1.23 -5.85 -2.73
N LEU A 6 -0.98 -6.96 -2.03
CA LEU A 6 -1.57 -7.28 -0.73
C LEU A 6 -0.58 -6.93 0.39
N CYS A 7 -1.04 -6.19 1.39
CA CYS A 7 -0.20 -5.73 2.50
C CYS A 7 -0.99 -5.75 3.81
N GLY A 8 -0.41 -6.21 4.92
CA GLY A 8 -1.11 -6.32 6.20
C GLY A 8 -0.38 -5.68 7.37
N THR A 9 0.92 -5.47 7.25
CA THR A 9 1.75 -4.98 8.33
C THR A 9 2.49 -3.69 7.98
N ARG A 10 2.79 -2.88 8.99
CA ARG A 10 3.54 -1.63 8.81
C ARG A 10 4.92 -1.84 8.17
N PRO A 11 5.73 -2.85 8.56
CA PRO A 11 7.00 -3.12 7.88
C PRO A 11 6.84 -3.49 6.40
N GLU A 12 5.77 -4.16 6.01
CA GLU A 12 5.48 -4.45 4.59
C GLU A 12 5.15 -3.17 3.82
N MET A 13 4.30 -2.29 4.36
CA MET A 13 3.97 -1.01 3.69
C MET A 13 5.20 -0.15 3.49
N ILE A 14 6.08 -0.04 4.50
CA ILE A 14 7.32 0.73 4.40
C ILE A 14 8.24 0.16 3.31
N LYS A 15 8.38 -1.17 3.23
CA LYS A 15 9.23 -1.83 2.23
C LYS A 15 8.68 -1.71 0.82
N LEU A 16 7.35 -1.74 0.67
CA LEU A 16 6.67 -1.75 -0.63
C LEU A 16 6.33 -0.34 -1.15
N TRP A 17 6.47 0.70 -0.34
CA TRP A 17 6.08 2.07 -0.67
C TRP A 17 6.54 2.53 -2.07
N SER A 18 7.83 2.41 -2.36
CA SER A 18 8.38 2.83 -3.65
C SER A 18 7.86 1.98 -4.82
N THR A 19 7.62 0.68 -4.59
CA THR A 19 7.05 -0.23 -5.59
C THR A 19 5.60 0.10 -5.88
N ILE A 20 4.79 0.36 -4.84
CA ILE A 20 3.40 0.77 -4.97
C ILE A 20 3.31 2.07 -5.79
N LYS A 21 4.10 3.09 -5.44
CA LYS A 21 4.15 4.34 -6.21
C LYS A 21 4.57 4.13 -7.67
N LEU A 22 5.52 3.24 -7.93
CA LEU A 22 5.92 2.93 -9.30
C LEU A 22 4.76 2.27 -10.07
N LEU A 23 4.07 1.31 -9.46
CA LEU A 23 2.94 0.59 -10.06
C LEU A 23 1.77 1.54 -10.34
N ASP A 24 1.47 2.47 -9.42
CA ASP A 24 0.43 3.50 -9.60
C ASP A 24 0.72 4.47 -10.76
N ASN A 25 2.01 4.75 -11.03
CA ASN A 25 2.45 5.62 -12.12
C ASN A 25 2.77 4.85 -13.43
N SER A 26 2.58 3.54 -13.45
CA SER A 26 2.87 2.68 -14.60
C SER A 26 1.61 2.40 -15.41
N ASN A 27 1.78 1.80 -16.59
CA ASN A 27 0.67 1.43 -17.47
C ASN A 27 -0.08 0.15 -17.02
N PHE A 28 -0.13 -0.09 -15.70
CA PHE A 28 -0.79 -1.23 -15.07
C PHE A 28 -2.09 -0.77 -14.40
N GLU A 29 -3.10 -1.62 -14.43
CA GLU A 29 -4.24 -1.46 -13.53
C GLU A 29 -3.83 -2.03 -12.17
N HIS A 30 -3.36 -1.16 -11.28
CA HIS A 30 -2.87 -1.52 -9.96
C HIS A 30 -3.99 -1.46 -8.91
N ILE A 31 -4.13 -2.52 -8.14
CA ILE A 31 -5.08 -2.63 -7.02
C ILE A 31 -4.28 -2.87 -5.75
N PHE A 32 -4.31 -1.90 -4.83
CA PHE A 32 -3.73 -2.05 -3.51
C PHE A 32 -4.78 -2.56 -2.51
N VAL A 33 -4.50 -3.66 -1.81
CA VAL A 33 -5.37 -4.26 -0.80
C VAL A 33 -4.65 -4.33 0.54
N HIS A 34 -5.16 -3.60 1.52
CA HIS A 34 -4.67 -3.67 2.89
C HIS A 34 -5.52 -4.63 3.74
N THR A 35 -4.92 -5.67 4.33
CA THR A 35 -5.65 -6.74 5.05
C THR A 35 -6.05 -6.36 6.48
N GLY A 36 -5.59 -5.21 6.99
CA GLY A 36 -5.99 -4.70 8.31
C GLY A 36 -5.31 -5.39 9.48
N GLN A 37 -4.22 -6.13 9.27
CA GLN A 37 -3.58 -6.93 10.32
C GLN A 37 -2.82 -6.14 11.41
N ASN A 38 -2.91 -4.81 11.44
CA ASN A 38 -2.44 -3.98 12.56
C ASN A 38 -3.35 -2.75 12.74
N TYR A 39 -4.23 -2.79 13.75
CA TYR A 39 -5.21 -1.74 14.02
C TYR A 39 -4.72 -0.81 15.14
N THR A 40 -3.78 0.08 14.81
CA THR A 40 -3.42 1.20 15.69
C THR A 40 -3.85 2.50 15.02
N PRO A 41 -4.88 3.20 15.55
CA PRO A 41 -5.53 4.34 14.89
C PRO A 41 -4.60 5.49 14.56
N GLU A 42 -3.57 5.70 15.38
CA GLU A 42 -2.72 6.89 15.35
C GLU A 42 -1.84 7.03 14.08
N LEU A 43 -1.64 5.95 13.31
CA LEU A 43 -0.68 5.92 12.19
C LEU A 43 -1.29 5.60 10.82
N LYS A 44 -2.57 5.23 10.76
CA LYS A 44 -3.29 5.03 9.50
C LYS A 44 -3.34 6.34 8.71
N ASP A 45 -3.60 7.45 9.40
CA ASP A 45 -3.81 8.73 8.74
C ASP A 45 -2.55 9.31 8.07
N PHE A 46 -1.34 8.92 8.49
CA PHE A 46 -0.12 9.41 7.88
C PHE A 46 0.21 8.70 6.56
N PHE A 47 0.13 7.37 6.53
CA PHE A 47 0.47 6.60 5.32
C PHE A 47 -0.63 6.62 4.26
N PHE A 48 -1.90 6.62 4.67
CA PHE A 48 -3.03 6.59 3.72
C PHE A 48 -3.41 7.96 3.16
N LYS A 49 -2.93 9.08 3.74
CA LYS A 49 -3.15 10.41 3.14
C LYS A 49 -2.25 10.68 1.92
N ASP A 50 -1.09 10.03 1.89
CA ASP A 50 -0.05 10.25 0.87
C ASP A 50 0.00 9.16 -0.21
N LEU A 51 -0.91 8.18 -0.11
CA LEU A 51 -1.13 7.09 -1.06
C LEU A 51 -2.44 7.35 -1.82
#